data_AF-A0A969BJN2-F1
#
_entry.id   AF-A0A969BJN2-F1
#
_cell.length_a   1.000
_cell.length_b   1.000
_cell.length_c   1.000
_cell.angle_alpha   90.00
_cell.angle_beta   90.00
_cell.angle_gamma   90.00
#
_symmetry.space_group_name_H-M   'P 1'
#
loop_
_entity.id
_entity.type
_entity.pdbx_description
1 polymer ?
#
loop_
_entity_poly.entity_id
_entity_poly.type
_entity_poly.pdbx_seq_one_letter_code
_entity_poly.pdbx_strand_id
1 'polypeptide(L)'
;MKALREIDLYFNQIEHIPDNITRLTNLQILYISNNKLAALPESIGNMQSLRELYVSSQQIKLPARQYRQSEKPARAPVQQQ
;
A
#
# COMPACT_ATOMS: atom_id res chain seq x y z
N MET A 1 30.99 -14.37 5.52
CA MET A 1 29.58 -14.13 5.15
C MET A 1 29.41 -12.64 4.88
N LYS A 2 28.79 -12.23 3.76
CA LYS A 2 28.57 -10.81 3.48
C LYS A 2 27.45 -10.29 4.38
N ALA A 3 27.71 -9.20 5.10
CA ALA A 3 26.70 -8.49 5.84
C ALA A 3 25.82 -7.70 4.86
N LEU A 4 24.54 -8.03 4.78
CA LEU A 4 23.55 -7.25 4.03
C LEU A 4 23.32 -5.93 4.75
N ARG A 5 23.54 -4.81 4.05
CA ARG A 5 23.29 -3.45 4.55
C ARG A 5 22.01 -2.85 3.97
N GLU A 6 21.61 -3.31 2.80
CA GLU A 6 20.48 -2.77 2.07
C GLU A 6 19.69 -3.92 1.46
N ILE A 7 18.37 -3.82 1.56
CA ILE A 7 17.42 -4.72 0.92
C ILE A 7 16.43 -3.87 0.13
N ASP A 8 16.38 -4.12 -1.17
CA ASP A 8 15.39 -3.55 -2.06
C ASP A 8 14.34 -4.60 -2.43
N LEU A 9 13.12 -4.36 -1.96
CA LEU A 9 11.91 -5.13 -2.27
C LEU A 9 10.86 -4.24 -2.92
N TYR A 10 11.25 -3.10 -3.49
CA TYR A 10 10.37 -2.18 -4.19
C TYR A 10 9.55 -2.90 -5.26
N PHE A 11 8.27 -2.56 -5.37
CA PHE A 11 7.39 -3.01 -6.46
C PHE A 11 7.20 -4.53 -6.55
N ASN A 12 7.02 -5.18 -5.39
CA ASN A 12 6.69 -6.61 -5.32
C ASN A 12 5.24 -6.84 -4.86
N GLN A 13 4.86 -8.11 -4.70
CA GLN A 13 3.54 -8.50 -4.20
C GLN A 13 3.63 -9.03 -2.77
N ILE A 14 4.53 -8.50 -1.95
CA ILE A 14 4.74 -8.96 -0.58
C ILE A 14 3.56 -8.53 0.28
N GLU A 15 2.89 -9.51 0.89
CA GLU A 15 1.74 -9.30 1.78
C GLU A 15 2.16 -9.23 3.25
N HIS A 16 3.24 -9.94 3.60
CA HIS A 16 3.78 -10.01 4.96
C HIS A 16 5.31 -10.03 4.94
N ILE A 17 5.93 -9.31 5.87
CA ILE A 17 7.37 -9.42 6.15
C ILE A 17 7.53 -10.41 7.30
N PRO A 18 8.34 -11.48 7.15
CA PRO A 18 8.56 -12.45 8.22
C PRO A 18 9.40 -11.86 9.36
N ASP A 19 9.14 -12.30 10.60
CA ASP A 19 9.89 -11.88 11.80
C ASP A 19 11.39 -12.18 11.73
N ASN A 20 11.79 -13.14 10.90
CA ASN A 20 13.19 -13.50 10.72
C ASN A 20 14.03 -12.40 10.04
N ILE A 21 13.41 -11.35 9.47
CA ILE A 21 14.12 -10.18 8.92
C ILE A 21 14.97 -9.49 9.99
N THR A 22 14.58 -9.60 11.26
CA THR A 22 15.32 -9.07 12.41
C THR A 22 16.69 -9.72 12.63
N ARG A 23 16.92 -10.91 12.05
CA ARG A 23 18.23 -11.58 12.10
C ARG A 23 19.29 -10.85 11.27
N LEU A 24 18.86 -9.94 10.39
CA LEU A 24 19.76 -9.11 9.59
C LEU A 24 20.28 -7.94 10.42
N THR A 25 21.16 -8.25 11.38
CA THR A 25 21.69 -7.30 12.37
C THR A 25 22.50 -6.15 11.77
N ASN A 26 22.92 -6.27 10.50
CA ASN A 26 23.68 -5.25 9.78
C ASN A 26 22.84 -4.46 8.77
N LEU A 27 21.54 -4.77 8.62
CA LEU A 27 20.67 -4.09 7.68
C LEU A 27 20.45 -2.65 8.14
N GLN A 28 20.72 -1.70 7.25
CA GLN A 28 20.61 -0.26 7.47
C GLN A 28 19.44 0.35 6.71
N ILE A 29 19.15 -0.18 5.51
CA ILE A 29 18.13 0.38 4.62
C ILE A 29 17.21 -0.74 4.14
N LEU A 30 15.90 -0.52 4.25
CA LEU A 30 14.87 -1.42 3.76
C LEU A 30 13.86 -0.67 2.88
N TYR A 31 13.84 -0.99 1.58
CA TYR A 31 12.83 -0.49 0.64
C TYR A 31 11.73 -1.53 0.45
N ILE A 32 10.52 -1.22 0.90
CA ILE A 32 9.34 -2.10 0.73
C ILE A 32 8.13 -1.35 0.16
N SER A 33 8.36 -0.14 -0.34
CA SER A 33 7.37 0.63 -1.09
C SER A 33 6.77 -0.15 -2.26
N ASN A 34 5.50 0.13 -2.57
CA ASN A 34 4.75 -0.52 -3.65
C ASN A 34 4.61 -2.04 -3.47
N ASN A 35 4.34 -2.48 -2.24
CA ASN A 35 3.94 -3.86 -1.92
C ASN A 35 2.46 -3.92 -1.49
N LYS A 36 1.96 -5.12 -1.21
CA LYS A 36 0.61 -5.38 -0.67
C LYS A 36 0.61 -5.48 0.86
N LEU A 37 1.65 -4.94 1.50
CA LEU A 37 1.89 -5.09 2.92
C LEU A 37 0.77 -4.44 3.74
N ALA A 38 0.07 -5.22 4.56
CA ALA A 38 -0.98 -4.70 5.44
C ALA A 38 -0.40 -4.07 6.72
N ALA A 39 0.67 -4.65 7.24
CA ALA A 39 1.36 -4.21 8.43
C ALA A 39 2.83 -4.66 8.41
N LEU A 40 3.67 -3.96 9.16
CA LEU A 40 5.01 -4.41 9.50
C LEU A 40 4.94 -5.32 10.74
N PRO A 41 5.84 -6.32 10.88
CA PRO A 41 5.95 -7.07 12.12
C PRO A 41 6.39 -6.15 13.26
N GLU A 42 5.86 -6.33 14.47
CA GLU A 42 6.29 -5.55 15.66
C GLU A 42 7.80 -5.66 15.90
N SER A 43 8.37 -6.81 15.51
CA SER A 43 9.79 -7.12 15.62
C SER A 43 10.69 -6.20 14.77
N ILE A 44 10.14 -5.45 13.79
CA ILE A 44 10.88 -4.47 12.98
C ILE A 44 11.53 -3.38 13.85
N GLY A 45 10.92 -3.04 14.99
CA GLY A 45 11.46 -2.07 15.94
C GLY A 45 12.72 -2.55 16.69
N ASN A 46 13.02 -3.85 16.65
CA ASN A 46 14.18 -4.43 17.32
C ASN A 46 15.46 -4.38 16.48
N MET A 47 15.38 -3.94 15.22
CA MET A 47 16.52 -3.90 14.29
C MET A 47 17.50 -2.78 14.64
N GLN A 48 18.58 -3.13 15.36
CA GLN A 48 19.56 -2.18 15.90
C GLN A 48 20.28 -1.32 14.84
N SER A 49 20.50 -1.86 13.64
CA SER A 49 21.23 -1.17 12.58
C SER A 49 20.33 -0.46 11.58
N LEU A 50 19.01 -0.66 11.63
CA LEU A 50 18.08 -0.12 10.64
C LEU A 50 17.95 1.39 10.85
N ARG A 51 18.32 2.16 9.83
CA ARG A 51 18.32 3.63 9.83
C ARG A 51 17.21 4.19 8.97
N GLU A 52 16.92 3.52 7.87
CA GLU A 52 15.96 3.99 6.87
C GLU A 52 14.99 2.87 6.50
N LEU A 53 13.70 3.19 6.57
CA LEU A 53 12.62 2.29 6.21
C LEU A 53 11.66 3.03 5.27
N TYR A 54 11.61 2.59 4.02
CA TYR A 54 10.74 3.17 3.01
C TYR A 54 9.49 2.31 2.86
N VAL A 55 8.38 2.82 3.40
CA VAL A 55 7.04 2.25 3.27
C VAL A 55 6.14 3.24 2.53
N SER A 56 5.56 2.82 1.41
CA SER A 56 4.50 3.56 0.74
C SER A 56 3.51 2.60 0.09
N SER A 57 2.24 2.71 0.47
CA SER A 57 1.15 1.98 -0.17
C SER A 57 0.60 2.82 -1.33
N GLN A 58 0.73 2.35 -2.56
CA GLN A 58 -0.05 2.89 -3.68
C GLN A 58 -1.40 2.19 -3.73
N GLN A 59 -2.28 2.46 -2.77
CA GLN A 59 -3.70 2.19 -2.96
C GLN A 59 -4.43 3.51 -3.22
N ILE A 60 -4.17 4.12 -4.37
CA ILE A 60 -5.04 5.15 -4.91
C ILE A 60 -6.29 4.43 -5.45
N LYS A 61 -7.24 4.14 -4.56
CA LYS A 61 -8.59 3.76 -4.97
C LYS A 61 -9.25 5.00 -5.57
N LEU A 62 -9.38 5.03 -6.89
CA LEU A 62 -10.23 6.01 -7.56
C LEU A 62 -11.65 5.88 -7.01
N PRO A 63 -12.33 6.97 -6.61
CA PRO A 63 -13.73 6.88 -6.23
C PRO A 63 -14.53 6.41 -7.45
N ALA A 64 -15.42 5.43 -7.23
CA ALA A 64 -16.39 5.03 -8.24
C ALA A 64 -17.21 6.27 -8.63
N ARG A 65 -17.03 6.76 -9.86
CA ARG A 65 -17.89 7.81 -10.42
C ARG A 65 -19.29 7.21 -10.55
N GLN A 66 -20.18 7.53 -9.62
CA GLN A 66 -21.61 7.38 -9.85
C GLN A 66 -21.98 8.42 -10.92
N TYR A 67 -22.01 8.01 -12.18
CA TYR A 67 -22.75 8.75 -13.18
C TYR A 67 -24.19 8.81 -12.67
N ARG A 68 -24.60 9.94 -12.06
CA ARG A 68 -26.01 10.24 -11.87
C ARG A 68 -26.65 10.08 -13.24
N GLN A 69 -27.42 9.02 -13.44
CA GLN A 69 -28.39 8.98 -14.51
C GLN A 69 -29.28 10.18 -14.23
N SER A 70 -29.12 11.24 -15.02
CA SER A 70 -30.06 12.34 -15.05
C SER A 70 -31.42 11.71 -15.31
N GLU A 71 -32.25 11.60 -14.27
CA GLU A 71 -33.66 11.33 -14.44
C GLU A 71 -34.16 12.37 -15.45
N LYS A 72 -34.48 11.91 -16.67
CA LYS A 72 -35.17 12.75 -17.64
C LYS A 72 -36.41 13.29 -16.92
N PRO A 73 -36.61 14.61 -16.83
CA PRO A 73 -37.82 15.12 -16.20
C PRO A 73 -39.00 14.58 -16.99
N ALA A 74 -39.89 13.87 -16.29
CA ALA A 74 -41.15 13.41 -16.84
C ALA A 74 -41.92 14.63 -17.35
N ARG A 75 -42.08 14.76 -18.67
CA ARG A 75 -43.06 15.69 -19.23
C ARG A 75 -44.43 15.22 -18.77
N ALA A 76 -45.06 15.99 -17.88
CA ALA A 76 -46.48 15.80 -17.56
C ALA A 76 -47.29 15.91 -18.86
N PRO A 77 -48.29 15.04 -19.09
CA PRO A 77 -49.17 15.18 -20.24
C PRO A 77 -49.98 16.47 -20.08
N VAL A 78 -49.82 17.37 -21.04
CA VAL A 78 -50.76 18.49 -21.23
C VAL A 78 -52.07 17.85 -21.67
N GLN A 79 -53.06 17.76 -20.77
CA GLN A 79 -54.43 17.47 -21.16
C GLN A 79 -54.91 18.67 -21.99
N GLN A 80 -55.03 18.46 -23.30
CA GLN A 80 -55.83 19.32 -24.15
C GLN A 80 -57.22 18.69 -24.27
N GLN A 81 -58.22 19.57 -24.12
CA GLN A 81 -59.67 19.39 -24.27
C GLN A 81 -60.43 19.01 -23.00
#